data_AF-A0A0F9BN18-F1
#
_entry.id   AF-A0A0F9BN18-F1
#
_cell.length_a   1.000
_cell.length_b   1.000
_cell.length_c   1.000
_cell.angle_alpha   90.00
_cell.angle_beta   90.00
_cell.angle_gamma   90.00
#
_symmetry.space_group_name_H-M   'P 1'
#
loop_
_entity.id
_entity.type
_entity.pdbx_description
1 polymer ?
#
loop_
_entity_poly.entity_id
_entity_poly.type
_entity_poly.pdbx_seq_one_letter_code
_entity_poly.pdbx_strand_id
1 'polypeptide(L)'
;MAVPNTLSEALDNLYTTTWQNMKSVVHDQIFDATPFWFWMKANGALETVSGGRFLTEPLRYAKSERVKFIGRGGTVSLSDQEFLTEAVDDWKFLVDSIVRFGVDDMKNRGKNRIINLMNAKLANSRDSLVDKIEATLPLDNTASPLSFVGLQTLVADDPTLSVSVHGIPQDTNTWWQNQAKDMTGLSFAVQGHAEMRTMLNNTSNNIRNDMPNIILSGQTP
;
A
#
# COMPACT_ATOMS: atom_id res chain seq x y z
N MET A 1 12.47 -6.93 -24.05
CA MET A 1 13.06 -8.03 -23.27
C MET A 1 13.51 -9.11 -24.25
N ALA A 2 14.81 -9.43 -24.31
CA ALA A 2 15.29 -10.48 -25.21
C ALA A 2 14.71 -11.83 -24.77
N VAL A 3 14.13 -12.58 -25.71
CA VAL A 3 13.59 -13.91 -25.42
C VAL A 3 14.76 -14.82 -25.01
N PRO A 4 14.66 -15.60 -23.93
CA PRO A 4 15.71 -16.53 -23.54
C PRO A 4 16.05 -17.52 -24.66
N ASN A 5 17.29 -18.06 -24.63
CA ASN A 5 17.87 -18.96 -25.63
C ASN A 5 16.85 -19.89 -26.32
N THR A 6 16.87 -19.91 -27.64
CA THR A 6 16.11 -20.86 -28.47
C THR A 6 16.98 -22.07 -28.80
N LEU A 7 16.45 -23.28 -28.62
CA LEU A 7 17.12 -24.54 -28.97
C LEU A 7 16.35 -25.22 -30.11
N SER A 8 17.06 -25.73 -31.12
CA SER A 8 16.51 -26.58 -32.18
C SER A 8 17.19 -27.94 -32.09
N GLU A 9 16.41 -29.01 -31.87
CA GLU A 9 16.92 -30.37 -31.67
C GLU A 9 16.65 -31.25 -32.90
N ALA A 10 17.68 -31.97 -33.35
CA ALA A 10 17.55 -32.99 -34.40
C ALA A 10 17.38 -34.38 -33.76
N LEU A 11 16.45 -35.18 -34.30
CA LEU A 11 16.11 -36.51 -33.78
C LEU A 11 17.15 -37.56 -34.25
N ASP A 12 18.30 -37.65 -33.54
CA ASP A 12 19.36 -38.64 -33.79
C ASP A 12 19.41 -39.73 -32.68
N ASN A 13 20.25 -40.76 -32.85
CA ASN A 13 20.50 -41.84 -31.91
C ASN A 13 20.86 -41.37 -30.49
N LEU A 14 21.50 -40.21 -30.35
CA LEU A 14 21.80 -39.64 -29.03
C LEU A 14 20.56 -39.07 -28.34
N TYR A 15 19.65 -38.46 -29.09
CA TYR A 15 18.39 -37.90 -28.56
C TYR A 15 17.42 -39.00 -28.12
N THR A 16 17.37 -40.11 -28.87
CA THR A 16 16.52 -41.26 -28.49
C THR A 16 17.08 -42.04 -27.28
N THR A 17 18.40 -41.96 -27.03
CA THR A 17 19.05 -42.69 -25.92
C THR A 17 19.23 -41.86 -24.65
N THR A 18 19.24 -40.53 -24.74
CA THR A 18 19.54 -39.65 -23.60
C THR A 18 18.48 -38.57 -23.43
N TRP A 19 17.74 -38.62 -22.32
CA TRP A 19 16.79 -37.56 -21.94
C TRP A 19 17.50 -36.40 -21.24
N GLN A 20 16.96 -35.20 -21.43
CA GLN A 20 17.43 -33.99 -20.76
C GLN A 20 17.20 -34.10 -19.25
N ASN A 21 18.22 -33.88 -18.43
CA ASN A 21 18.03 -33.76 -16.99
C ASN A 21 17.47 -32.38 -16.65
N MET A 22 16.16 -32.31 -16.42
CA MET A 22 15.47 -31.07 -16.06
C MET A 22 15.09 -31.10 -14.57
N LYS A 23 15.54 -30.09 -13.82
CA LYS A 23 15.16 -29.93 -12.41
C LYS A 23 13.66 -29.63 -12.30
N SER A 24 13.02 -30.16 -11.26
CA SER A 24 11.59 -29.95 -10.99
C SER A 24 11.26 -28.62 -10.30
N VAL A 25 12.28 -27.87 -9.86
CA VAL A 25 12.12 -26.61 -9.12
C VAL A 25 12.42 -25.43 -10.04
N VAL A 26 11.48 -24.50 -10.12
CA VAL A 26 11.69 -23.18 -10.73
C VAL A 26 12.16 -22.25 -9.62
N HIS A 27 13.30 -21.60 -9.84
CA HIS A 27 13.80 -20.56 -8.95
C HIS A 27 13.31 -19.20 -9.45
N ASP A 28 12.76 -18.42 -8.55
CA ASP A 28 12.40 -17.03 -8.80
C ASP A 28 13.66 -16.14 -8.80
N GLN A 29 13.71 -15.20 -9.73
CA GLN A 29 14.80 -14.23 -9.89
C GLN A 29 14.27 -12.83 -10.23
N ILE A 30 12.96 -12.65 -10.32
CA ILE A 30 12.35 -11.41 -10.84
C ILE A 30 11.67 -10.63 -9.72
N PHE A 31 10.97 -11.32 -8.82
CA PHE A 31 10.20 -10.62 -7.78
C PHE A 31 11.10 -10.22 -6.62
N ASP A 32 10.98 -8.96 -6.21
CA ASP A 32 11.66 -8.43 -5.03
C ASP A 32 10.90 -8.80 -3.75
N ALA A 33 11.59 -8.71 -2.61
CA ALA A 33 10.93 -8.84 -1.33
C ALA A 33 9.89 -7.71 -1.16
N THR A 34 8.67 -8.04 -0.74
CA THR A 34 7.55 -7.10 -0.54
C THR A 34 7.28 -6.87 0.96
N PRO A 35 8.21 -6.25 1.71
CA PRO A 35 8.18 -6.21 3.17
C PRO A 35 6.99 -5.44 3.74
N PHE A 36 6.52 -4.38 3.07
CA PHE A 36 5.47 -3.51 3.59
C PHE A 36 4.11 -4.20 3.53
N TRP A 37 3.75 -4.80 2.40
CA TRP A 37 2.55 -5.60 2.25
C TRP A 37 2.48 -6.76 3.26
N PHE A 38 3.58 -7.51 3.43
CA PHE A 38 3.62 -8.61 4.40
C PHE A 38 3.48 -8.12 5.84
N TRP A 39 4.10 -6.99 6.17
CA TRP A 39 3.96 -6.37 7.49
C TRP A 39 2.51 -5.94 7.75
N MET A 40 1.86 -5.29 6.78
CA MET A 40 0.46 -4.83 6.91
C MET A 40 -0.50 -6.02 7.12
N LYS A 41 -0.29 -7.10 6.37
CA LYS A 41 -1.06 -8.34 6.52
C LYS A 41 -0.82 -9.01 7.88
N ALA A 42 0.41 -9.04 8.36
CA ALA A 42 0.75 -9.66 9.65
C ALA A 42 0.17 -8.88 10.84
N ASN A 43 0.07 -7.56 10.74
CA ASN A 43 -0.49 -6.70 11.77
C ASN A 43 -2.01 -6.53 11.70
N GLY A 44 -2.69 -7.21 10.77
CA GLY A 44 -4.15 -7.14 10.64
C GLY A 44 -4.67 -5.78 10.16
N ALA A 45 -3.84 -5.00 9.48
CA ALA A 45 -4.20 -3.66 8.98
C ALA A 45 -5.04 -3.71 7.68
N LEU A 46 -5.53 -4.88 7.30
CA LEU A 46 -6.44 -5.07 6.17
C LEU A 46 -7.84 -5.39 6.69
N GLU A 47 -8.78 -4.48 6.48
CA GLU A 47 -10.19 -4.70 6.76
C GLU A 47 -10.92 -5.19 5.50
N THR A 48 -11.66 -6.29 5.63
CA THR A 48 -12.48 -6.81 4.53
C THR A 48 -13.89 -6.23 4.62
N VAL A 49 -14.24 -5.35 3.68
CA VAL A 49 -15.58 -4.75 3.58
C VAL A 49 -16.41 -5.48 2.53
N SER A 50 -17.67 -5.79 2.84
CA SER A 50 -18.57 -6.51 1.94
C SER A 50 -19.48 -5.55 1.17
N GLY A 51 -19.06 -5.19 -0.05
CA GLY A 51 -19.88 -4.41 -0.99
C GLY A 51 -20.15 -2.97 -0.55
N GLY A 52 -21.04 -2.30 -1.28
CA GLY A 52 -21.30 -0.86 -1.14
C GLY A 52 -20.91 -0.11 -2.42
N ARG A 53 -21.54 1.05 -2.67
CA ARG A 53 -21.20 1.88 -3.84
C ARG A 53 -19.88 2.65 -3.64
N PHE A 54 -19.66 3.08 -2.41
CA PHE A 54 -18.47 3.81 -1.96
C PHE A 54 -18.05 3.23 -0.60
N LEU A 55 -16.77 3.37 -0.27
CA LEU A 55 -16.27 3.15 1.08
C LEU A 55 -16.39 4.46 1.83
N THR A 56 -17.08 4.47 2.97
CA THR A 56 -17.30 5.69 3.76
C THR A 56 -16.89 5.48 5.20
N GLU A 57 -16.04 6.36 5.72
CA GLU A 57 -15.62 6.36 7.12
C GLU A 57 -16.13 7.65 7.81
N PRO A 58 -16.95 7.56 8.87
CA PRO A 58 -17.46 8.72 9.58
C PRO A 58 -16.38 9.32 10.49
N LEU A 59 -16.14 10.62 10.35
CA LEU A 59 -15.11 11.36 11.06
C LEU A 59 -15.72 12.39 12.00
N ARG A 60 -15.03 12.63 13.12
CA ARG A 60 -15.36 13.72 14.06
C ARG A 60 -14.31 14.82 13.95
N TYR A 61 -14.75 16.00 13.52
CA TYR A 61 -13.82 17.11 13.24
C TYR A 61 -13.83 18.24 14.28
N ALA A 62 -14.93 18.42 15.02
CA ALA A 62 -15.09 19.55 15.92
C ALA A 62 -15.11 19.14 17.41
N LYS A 63 -14.45 19.96 18.24
CA LYS A 63 -14.58 19.96 19.70
C LYS A 63 -15.64 20.97 20.11
N SER A 64 -16.30 20.71 21.23
CA SER A 64 -17.24 21.69 21.79
C SER A 64 -16.48 22.87 22.40
N GLU A 65 -16.66 24.06 21.84
CA GLU A 65 -16.06 25.30 22.37
C GLU A 65 -16.73 25.80 23.67
N ARG A 66 -17.78 25.10 24.12
CA ARG A 66 -18.59 25.47 25.30
C ARG A 66 -18.03 24.95 26.61
N VAL A 67 -16.99 24.11 26.56
CA VAL A 67 -16.29 23.67 27.75
C VAL A 67 -15.46 24.84 28.27
N LYS A 68 -16.06 25.62 29.16
CA LYS A 68 -15.45 26.80 29.77
C LYS A 68 -15.60 26.71 31.29
N PHE A 69 -14.58 27.14 32.02
CA PHE A 69 -14.68 27.33 33.46
C PHE A 69 -15.53 28.58 33.73
N ILE A 70 -16.63 28.45 34.48
CA ILE A 70 -17.53 29.55 34.80
C ILE A 70 -17.53 29.88 36.29
N GLY A 71 -17.55 31.18 36.62
CA GLY A 71 -17.75 31.71 37.97
C GLY A 71 -19.18 32.20 38.20
N ARG A 72 -19.43 32.85 39.35
CA ARG A 72 -20.76 33.37 39.70
C ARG A 72 -21.16 34.49 38.73
N GLY A 73 -22.20 34.27 37.92
CA GLY A 73 -22.66 35.19 36.87
C GLY A 73 -22.14 34.87 35.46
N GLY A 74 -21.42 33.75 35.27
CA GLY A 74 -21.01 33.29 33.96
C GLY A 74 -22.19 32.83 33.10
N THR A 75 -22.12 33.10 31.79
CA THR A 75 -23.09 32.64 30.80
C THR A 75 -22.48 31.57 29.90
N VAL A 76 -23.31 30.60 29.49
CA VAL A 76 -22.96 29.55 28.52
C VAL A 76 -23.93 29.68 27.36
N SER A 77 -23.44 29.66 26.12
CA SER A 77 -24.30 29.67 24.93
C SER A 77 -24.86 28.27 24.64
N LEU A 78 -26.12 28.18 24.21
CA LEU A 78 -26.83 26.93 23.89
C LEU A 78 -27.06 26.74 22.37
N SER A 79 -26.17 27.23 21.51
CA SER A 79 -26.31 26.97 20.05
C SER A 79 -26.25 25.47 19.74
N ASP A 80 -26.52 25.03 18.52
CA ASP A 80 -26.13 23.69 18.07
C ASP A 80 -24.79 23.77 17.33
N GLN A 81 -24.00 22.69 17.32
CA GLN A 81 -22.72 22.65 16.60
C GLN A 81 -22.59 21.31 15.86
N GLU A 82 -22.32 21.39 14.56
CA GLU A 82 -22.00 20.21 13.75
C GLU A 82 -20.57 19.74 14.05
N PHE A 83 -20.39 18.43 14.19
CA PHE A 83 -19.09 17.84 14.54
C PHE A 83 -18.74 16.59 13.75
N LEU A 84 -19.63 16.12 12.87
CA LEU A 84 -19.47 14.90 12.10
C LEU A 84 -19.34 15.23 10.61
N THR A 85 -18.48 14.49 9.93
CA THR A 85 -18.32 14.50 8.47
C THR A 85 -17.99 13.08 8.00
N GLU A 86 -17.91 12.83 6.70
CA GLU A 86 -17.58 11.51 6.14
C GLU A 86 -16.44 11.62 5.13
N ALA A 87 -15.47 10.71 5.22
CA ALA A 87 -14.48 10.48 4.18
C ALA A 87 -15.01 9.43 3.21
N VAL A 88 -14.85 9.65 1.90
CA VAL A 88 -15.46 8.82 0.86
C VAL A 88 -14.41 8.38 -0.16
N ASP A 89 -14.40 7.09 -0.47
CA ASP A 89 -13.55 6.50 -1.50
C ASP A 89 -14.31 5.61 -2.49
N ASP A 90 -13.78 5.57 -3.71
CA ASP A 90 -14.22 4.67 -4.77
C ASP A 90 -13.47 3.33 -4.74
N TRP A 91 -14.16 2.26 -5.14
CA TRP A 91 -13.54 0.95 -5.38
C TRP A 91 -12.49 1.01 -6.48
N LYS A 92 -11.31 0.46 -6.20
CA LYS A 92 -10.20 0.30 -7.15
C LYS A 92 -9.94 -1.19 -7.39
N PHE A 93 -9.66 -1.57 -8.62
CA PHE A 93 -9.48 -2.97 -9.02
C PHE A 93 -8.11 -3.17 -9.67
N LEU A 94 -7.36 -4.16 -9.20
CA LEU A 94 -6.13 -4.65 -9.83
C LEU A 94 -6.39 -6.04 -10.40
N VAL A 95 -6.08 -6.23 -11.69
CA VAL A 95 -6.39 -7.47 -12.41
C VAL A 95 -5.19 -7.89 -13.25
N ASP A 96 -4.94 -9.20 -13.27
CA ASP A 96 -4.03 -9.85 -14.22
C ASP A 96 -4.79 -10.92 -15.02
N SER A 97 -4.40 -11.12 -16.29
CA SER A 97 -5.07 -12.03 -17.21
C SER A 97 -4.19 -13.24 -17.51
N ILE A 98 -4.71 -14.45 -17.26
CA ILE A 98 -4.00 -15.70 -17.56
C ILE A 98 -4.66 -16.37 -18.76
N VAL A 99 -3.87 -16.61 -19.81
CA VAL A 99 -4.32 -17.36 -21.00
C VAL A 99 -3.90 -18.84 -20.92
N ARG A 100 -4.87 -19.71 -21.18
CA ARG A 100 -4.74 -21.17 -21.17
C ARG A 100 -5.04 -21.76 -22.54
N PHE A 101 -4.13 -22.58 -23.06
CA PHE A 101 -4.32 -23.31 -24.31
C PHE A 101 -4.51 -24.81 -24.02
N GLY A 102 -5.56 -25.41 -24.57
CA GLY A 102 -5.88 -26.83 -24.32
C GLY A 102 -4.85 -27.82 -24.87
N VAL A 103 -4.15 -27.45 -25.97
CA VAL A 103 -3.09 -28.28 -26.55
C VAL A 103 -1.89 -28.41 -25.61
N ASP A 104 -1.55 -27.32 -24.90
CA ASP A 104 -0.42 -27.31 -23.96
C ASP A 104 -0.73 -28.12 -22.70
N ASP A 105 -1.98 -28.10 -22.22
CA ASP A 105 -2.38 -28.94 -21.09
C ASP A 105 -2.42 -30.42 -21.41
N MET A 106 -2.84 -30.77 -22.63
CA MET A 106 -2.81 -32.16 -23.08
C MET A 106 -1.38 -32.69 -23.12
N LYS A 107 -0.42 -31.86 -23.54
CA LYS A 107 1.01 -32.17 -23.54
C LYS A 107 1.60 -32.17 -22.12
N ASN A 108 1.19 -31.25 -21.25
CA ASN A 108 1.61 -31.16 -19.85
C ASN A 108 0.78 -32.08 -18.92
N ARG A 109 0.62 -33.37 -19.30
CA ARG A 109 -0.15 -34.35 -18.51
C ARG A 109 0.56 -35.70 -18.45
N GLY A 110 0.32 -36.44 -17.37
CA GLY A 110 0.84 -37.80 -17.18
C GLY A 110 2.24 -37.85 -16.57
N LYS A 111 2.90 -39.00 -16.71
CA LYS A 111 4.20 -39.30 -16.06
C LYS A 111 5.37 -38.43 -16.55
N ASN A 112 5.22 -37.79 -17.72
CA ASN A 112 6.26 -36.95 -18.31
C ASN A 112 6.16 -35.48 -17.85
N ARG A 113 5.19 -35.13 -16.99
CA ARG A 113 5.05 -33.78 -16.45
C ARG A 113 6.06 -33.55 -15.34
N ILE A 114 7.08 -32.74 -15.63
CA ILE A 114 8.12 -32.34 -14.67
C ILE A 114 7.64 -31.16 -13.81
N ILE A 115 6.97 -30.18 -14.42
CA ILE A 115 6.37 -29.00 -13.76
C ILE A 115 4.93 -28.84 -14.28
N ASN A 116 3.99 -28.55 -13.39
CA ASN A 116 2.62 -28.18 -13.78
C ASN A 116 2.60 -26.73 -14.28
N LEU A 117 2.46 -26.57 -15.60
CA LEU A 117 2.47 -25.27 -16.26
C LEU A 117 1.39 -24.33 -15.74
N MET A 118 0.21 -24.86 -15.37
CA MET A 118 -0.88 -24.06 -14.84
C MET A 118 -0.54 -23.49 -13.45
N ASN A 119 0.00 -24.32 -12.57
CA ASN A 119 0.38 -23.86 -11.23
C ASN A 119 1.50 -22.82 -11.30
N ALA A 120 2.44 -22.98 -12.23
CA ALA A 120 3.51 -22.02 -12.45
C ALA A 120 2.97 -20.67 -12.97
N LYS A 121 2.05 -20.68 -13.95
CA LYS A 121 1.39 -19.46 -14.45
C LYS A 121 0.61 -18.74 -13.35
N LEU A 122 -0.11 -19.49 -12.52
CA LEU A 122 -0.90 -18.93 -11.43
C LEU A 122 -0.04 -18.39 -10.29
N ALA A 123 1.09 -19.05 -9.98
CA ALA A 123 2.07 -18.52 -9.03
C ALA A 123 2.67 -17.20 -9.54
N ASN A 124 3.16 -17.18 -10.77
CA ASN A 124 3.71 -15.95 -11.37
C ASN A 124 2.69 -14.81 -11.41
N SER A 125 1.44 -15.08 -11.77
CA SER A 125 0.38 -14.08 -11.76
C SER A 125 0.10 -13.53 -10.36
N ARG A 126 0.05 -14.41 -9.35
CA ARG A 126 -0.11 -14.01 -7.95
C ARG A 126 1.05 -13.12 -7.50
N ASP A 127 2.27 -13.53 -7.79
CA ASP A 127 3.47 -12.83 -7.35
C ASP A 127 3.58 -11.47 -8.05
N SER A 128 3.25 -11.38 -9.34
CA SER A 128 3.11 -10.12 -10.08
C SER A 128 2.06 -9.18 -9.49
N LEU A 129 0.91 -9.70 -9.06
CA LEU A 129 -0.13 -8.89 -8.43
C LEU A 129 0.34 -8.32 -7.09
N VAL A 130 1.02 -9.14 -6.28
CA VAL A 130 1.58 -8.70 -5.00
C VAL A 130 2.69 -7.66 -5.19
N ASP A 131 3.59 -7.90 -6.14
CA ASP A 131 4.67 -6.97 -6.49
C ASP A 131 4.10 -5.61 -6.97
N LYS A 132 3.05 -5.64 -7.79
CA LYS A 132 2.41 -4.40 -8.25
C LYS A 132 1.72 -3.64 -7.11
N ILE A 133 1.13 -4.35 -6.15
CA ILE A 133 0.57 -3.73 -4.94
C ILE A 133 1.69 -3.06 -4.15
N GLU A 134 2.77 -3.77 -3.86
CA GLU A 134 3.91 -3.22 -3.12
C GLU A 134 4.53 -2.00 -3.82
N ALA A 135 4.67 -2.02 -5.16
CA ALA A 135 5.22 -0.89 -5.90
C ALA A 135 4.30 0.34 -5.86
N THR A 136 2.99 0.16 -5.66
CA THR A 136 2.02 1.28 -5.64
C THR A 136 1.78 1.81 -4.23
N LEU A 137 1.76 0.97 -3.21
CA LEU A 137 1.43 1.38 -1.84
C LEU A 137 2.30 2.49 -1.24
N PRO A 138 3.64 2.55 -1.41
CA PRO A 138 4.46 3.58 -0.77
C PRO A 138 4.59 4.87 -1.60
N LEU A 139 4.24 4.84 -2.89
CA LEU A 139 4.46 5.96 -3.81
C LEU A 139 3.27 6.93 -3.84
N ASP A 140 3.47 8.12 -4.40
CA ASP A 140 2.36 8.99 -4.77
C ASP A 140 1.73 8.51 -6.08
N ASN A 141 0.44 8.18 -6.03
CA ASN A 141 -0.33 7.67 -7.18
C ASN A 141 -1.39 8.64 -7.67
N THR A 142 -1.38 9.91 -7.23
CA THR A 142 -2.35 10.94 -7.64
C THR A 142 -2.50 11.10 -9.15
N ALA A 143 -1.45 10.79 -9.92
CA ALA A 143 -1.47 10.86 -11.38
C ALA A 143 -2.37 9.79 -12.06
N SER A 144 -2.73 8.72 -11.36
CA SER A 144 -3.53 7.62 -11.93
C SER A 144 -4.78 7.37 -11.07
N PRO A 145 -5.97 7.87 -11.48
CA PRO A 145 -7.19 7.81 -10.65
C PRO A 145 -7.73 6.40 -10.41
N LEU A 146 -7.22 5.41 -11.14
CA LEU A 146 -7.56 3.99 -10.99
C LEU A 146 -6.61 3.24 -10.06
N SER A 147 -5.47 3.84 -9.72
CA SER A 147 -4.49 3.25 -8.82
C SER A 147 -4.95 3.39 -7.36
N PHE A 148 -4.40 2.55 -6.49
CA PHE A 148 -4.63 2.68 -5.06
C PHE A 148 -4.07 4.01 -4.54
N VAL A 149 -4.74 4.58 -3.55
CA VAL A 149 -4.21 5.73 -2.81
C VAL A 149 -2.94 5.26 -2.10
N GLY A 150 -1.81 5.89 -2.43
CA GLY A 150 -0.53 5.53 -1.86
C GLY A 150 -0.24 6.31 -0.58
N LEU A 151 0.70 5.80 0.20
CA LEU A 151 1.08 6.34 1.51
C LEU A 151 1.62 7.77 1.40
N GLN A 152 2.33 8.11 0.33
CA GLN A 152 2.84 9.46 0.10
C GLN A 152 1.71 10.49 -0.09
N THR A 153 0.56 10.07 -0.64
CA THR A 153 -0.62 10.95 -0.75
C THR A 153 -1.28 11.16 0.61
N LEU A 154 -1.24 10.15 1.50
CA LEU A 154 -1.79 10.23 2.86
C LEU A 154 -0.88 11.00 3.82
N VAL A 155 0.43 10.82 3.68
CA VAL A 155 1.46 11.48 4.47
C VAL A 155 2.26 12.38 3.53
N ALA A 156 1.72 13.57 3.26
CA ALA A 156 2.34 14.54 2.37
C ALA A 156 3.57 15.19 3.03
N ASP A 157 4.60 15.46 2.24
CA ASP A 157 5.79 16.21 2.69
C ASP A 157 5.44 17.64 3.11
N ASP A 158 4.50 18.25 2.38
CA ASP A 158 3.88 19.54 2.71
C ASP A 158 2.36 19.38 2.84
N PRO A 159 1.84 19.26 4.07
CA PRO A 159 0.40 19.08 4.33
C PRO A 159 -0.42 20.36 4.09
N THR A 160 0.22 21.49 3.79
CA THR A 160 -0.46 22.77 3.54
C THR A 160 -0.86 22.95 2.08
N LEU A 161 -0.37 22.09 1.18
CA LEU A 161 -0.76 22.08 -0.22
C LEU A 161 -2.21 21.61 -0.38
N SER A 162 -2.91 22.18 -1.37
CA SER A 162 -4.34 21.98 -1.65
C SER A 162 -4.60 20.61 -2.30
N VAL A 163 -4.27 19.53 -1.58
CA VAL A 163 -4.59 18.15 -1.96
C VAL A 163 -5.82 17.70 -1.18
N SER A 164 -6.79 17.09 -1.88
CA SER A 164 -7.95 16.48 -1.24
C SER A 164 -7.67 15.02 -0.97
N VAL A 165 -7.67 14.65 0.31
CA VAL A 165 -7.49 13.27 0.76
C VAL A 165 -8.85 12.73 1.17
N HIS A 166 -9.30 11.66 0.49
CA HIS A 166 -10.61 11.02 0.72
C HIS A 166 -11.82 11.98 0.62
N GLY A 167 -11.74 12.94 -0.31
CA GLY A 167 -12.78 13.94 -0.55
C GLY A 167 -12.75 15.17 0.38
N ILE A 168 -11.82 15.21 1.34
CA ILE A 168 -11.67 16.33 2.28
C ILE A 168 -10.41 17.15 1.92
N PRO A 169 -10.55 18.44 1.60
CA PRO A 169 -9.42 19.31 1.27
C PRO A 169 -8.61 19.66 2.53
N GLN A 170 -7.31 19.36 2.51
CA GLN A 170 -6.42 19.53 3.67
C GLN A 170 -6.08 21.00 3.96
N ASP A 171 -6.07 21.87 2.95
CA ASP A 171 -5.74 23.31 3.07
C ASP A 171 -6.71 24.09 3.97
N THR A 172 -7.99 23.71 3.97
CA THR A 172 -9.05 24.34 4.77
C THR A 172 -9.29 23.60 6.08
N ASN A 173 -9.01 22.29 6.12
CA ASN A 173 -9.26 21.43 7.26
C ASN A 173 -7.95 21.04 7.95
N THR A 174 -7.40 21.95 8.78
CA THR A 174 -6.14 21.72 9.52
C THR A 174 -6.15 20.52 10.44
N TRP A 175 -7.35 20.08 10.89
CA TRP A 175 -7.53 18.87 11.69
C TRP A 175 -7.32 17.57 10.88
N TRP A 176 -7.33 17.63 9.55
CA TRP A 176 -7.15 16.52 8.61
C TRP A 176 -5.73 16.45 8.01
N GLN A 177 -4.88 17.42 8.36
CA GLN A 177 -3.49 17.48 7.92
C GLN A 177 -2.61 16.49 8.68
N ASN A 178 -1.68 15.82 7.98
CA ASN A 178 -0.63 15.05 8.63
C ASN A 178 0.38 15.97 9.33
N GLN A 179 1.09 15.42 10.31
CA GLN A 179 2.19 16.14 10.96
C GLN A 179 3.42 16.03 10.06
N ALA A 180 4.02 17.17 9.71
CA ALA A 180 5.24 17.24 8.91
C ALA A 180 6.28 18.15 9.58
N LYS A 181 7.56 17.83 9.39
CA LYS A 181 8.68 18.68 9.83
C LYS A 181 9.75 18.69 8.76
N ASP A 182 9.92 19.85 8.14
CA ASP A 182 11.04 20.12 7.25
C ASP A 182 12.32 20.40 8.07
N MET A 183 13.42 19.76 7.68
CA MET A 183 14.75 19.94 8.26
C MET A 183 15.68 20.76 7.36
N THR A 184 15.17 21.38 6.29
CA THR A 184 15.93 22.25 5.40
C THR A 184 16.66 23.33 6.20
N GLY A 185 18.00 23.38 6.08
CA GLY A 185 18.85 24.33 6.80
C GLY A 185 19.24 23.93 8.24
N LEU A 186 18.79 22.77 8.73
CA LEU A 186 19.19 22.21 10.04
C LEU A 186 20.10 21.00 9.85
N SER A 187 21.10 20.85 10.74
CA SER A 187 21.97 19.67 10.74
C SER A 187 21.32 18.51 11.49
N PHE A 188 21.10 17.39 10.81
CA PHE A 188 20.60 16.16 11.44
C PHE A 188 21.51 15.68 12.58
N ALA A 189 22.83 15.87 12.47
CA ALA A 189 23.78 15.46 13.50
C ALA A 189 23.62 16.22 14.83
N VAL A 190 23.12 17.46 14.78
CA VAL A 190 22.97 18.33 15.96
C VAL A 190 21.55 18.26 16.52
N GLN A 191 20.54 18.28 15.64
CA GLN A 191 19.13 18.42 16.07
C GLN A 191 18.25 17.22 15.75
N GLY A 192 18.76 16.19 15.06
CA GLY A 192 17.97 15.04 14.63
C GLY A 192 17.26 14.33 15.78
N HIS A 193 17.96 14.03 16.88
CA HIS A 193 17.33 13.39 18.05
C HIS A 193 16.24 14.24 18.70
N ALA A 194 16.44 15.56 18.79
CA ALA A 194 15.46 16.46 19.40
C ALA A 194 14.20 16.56 18.54
N GLU A 195 14.38 16.71 17.22
CA GLU A 195 13.28 16.84 16.26
C GLU A 195 12.49 15.53 16.10
N MET A 196 13.17 14.38 16.03
CA MET A 196 12.50 13.08 16.01
C MET A 196 11.66 12.84 17.26
N ARG A 197 12.12 13.28 18.45
CA ARG A 197 11.33 13.17 19.69
C ARG A 197 10.09 14.08 19.65
N THR A 198 10.22 15.29 19.12
CA THR A 198 9.09 16.20 18.93
C THR A 198 8.06 15.60 17.97
N MET A 199 8.51 15.02 16.85
CA MET A 199 7.62 14.37 15.88
C MET A 199 6.93 13.14 16.46
N LEU A 200 7.63 12.32 17.24
CA LEU A 200 7.02 11.20 17.97
C LEU A 200 5.91 11.69 18.92
N ASN A 201 6.16 12.77 19.67
CA ASN A 201 5.17 13.32 20.59
C ASN A 201 3.97 13.95 19.86
N ASN A 202 4.19 14.62 18.73
CA ASN A 202 3.12 15.23 17.93
C ASN A 202 2.23 14.20 17.24
N THR A 203 2.82 13.07 16.81
CA THR A 203 2.08 11.97 16.19
C THR A 203 1.42 11.05 17.21
N SER A 204 1.93 10.99 18.45
CA SER A 204 1.31 10.23 19.52
C SER A 204 0.05 10.94 20.04
N ASN A 205 -1.10 10.26 19.96
CA ASN A 205 -2.33 10.76 20.58
C ASN A 205 -2.49 10.16 21.98
N ASN A 206 -2.27 10.99 23.01
CA ASN A 206 -2.31 10.59 24.42
C ASN A 206 -3.69 10.11 24.93
N ILE A 207 -4.75 10.19 24.11
CA ILE A 207 -6.10 9.75 24.52
C ILE A 207 -6.29 8.23 24.40
N ARG A 208 -5.66 7.59 23.42
CA ARG A 208 -5.81 6.13 23.16
C ARG A 208 -4.51 5.34 23.27
N ASN A 209 -3.41 5.99 23.68
CA ASN A 209 -2.08 5.38 23.64
C ASN A 209 -1.69 4.95 22.20
N ASP A 210 -2.18 5.70 21.21
CA ASP A 210 -1.83 5.50 19.81
C ASP A 210 -0.44 6.09 19.59
N MET A 211 0.54 5.21 19.40
CA MET A 211 1.93 5.54 19.09
C MET A 211 2.29 4.95 17.73
N PRO A 212 3.16 5.60 16.94
CA PRO A 212 3.60 5.05 15.65
C PRO A 212 4.31 3.71 15.87
N ASN A 213 3.98 2.72 15.04
CA ASN A 213 4.48 1.33 15.13
C ASN A 213 5.44 0.96 13.99
N ILE A 214 5.54 1.80 12.95
CA ILE A 214 6.42 1.60 11.79
C ILE A 214 7.09 2.92 11.41
N ILE A 215 8.36 2.82 11.00
CA ILE A 215 9.07 3.88 10.31
C ILE A 215 9.42 3.32 8.93
N LEU A 216 8.88 3.95 7.89
CA LEU A 216 9.25 3.66 6.51
C LEU A 216 10.21 4.74 6.02
N SER A 217 11.35 4.34 5.49
CA SER A 217 12.31 5.23 4.86
C SER A 217 12.47 4.82 3.39
N GLY A 218 12.26 5.77 2.49
CA GLY A 218 12.62 5.60 1.09
C GLY A 218 14.11 5.88 0.86
N GLN A 219 14.68 5.27 -0.17
CA GLN A 219 15.93 5.72 -0.76
C GLN A 219 15.58 6.58 -1.97
N THR A 220 15.72 7.90 -1.85
CA THR A 220 15.75 8.78 -3.02
C THR A 220 17.09 8.53 -3.73
N PRO A 221 17.11 8.37 -5.07
CA PRO A 221 18.36 8.28 -5.83
C PRO A 221 19.28 9.49 -5.63
#